data_AF-A0A6G4LNX0-F1
#
_entry.id   AF-A0A6G4LNX0-F1
#
_cell.length_a   1.000
_cell.length_b   1.000
_cell.length_c   1.000
_cell.angle_alpha   90.00
_cell.angle_beta   90.00
_cell.angle_gamma   90.00
#
_symmetry.space_group_name_H-M   'P 1'
#
loop_
_entity.id
_entity.type
_entity.pdbx_description
1 polymer ?
#
loop_
_entity_poly.entity_id
_entity_poly.type
_entity_poly.pdbx_seq_one_letter_code
_entity_poly.pdbx_strand_id
1 'polypeptide(L)'
;VLLAWFFLNSDIGLGFVKGFSEMFEKLLGFANEGTNFVFGGMNDKGLAFFFLKVFCPIVFISALIGILQHIRILPIVIRAIGTVLSKVNGMGKLESFNAVSSLILGQSENFIAYKDILGKMSRNRMYTMAATAMSTVSMSIVGAYMTMLQPKYVV
;
A
#
# COMPACT_ATOMS: atom_id res chain seq x y z
N VAL A 1 -18.41 -6.20 -3.31
CA VAL A 1 -18.85 -7.26 -4.25
C VAL A 1 -18.72 -6.84 -5.71
N LEU A 2 -19.35 -5.75 -6.17
CA LEU A 2 -19.23 -5.28 -7.56
C LEU A 2 -17.77 -5.00 -7.99
N LEU A 3 -17.00 -4.29 -7.16
CA LEU A 3 -15.58 -4.05 -7.41
C LEU A 3 -14.76 -5.34 -7.49
N ALA A 4 -15.02 -6.30 -6.59
CA ALA A 4 -14.33 -7.59 -6.61
C ALA A 4 -14.68 -8.40 -7.87
N TRP A 5 -15.95 -8.39 -8.28
CA TRP A 5 -16.36 -9.02 -9.53
C TRP A 5 -15.68 -8.38 -10.75
N PHE A 6 -15.61 -7.04 -10.78
CA PHE A 6 -14.91 -6.32 -11.84
C PHE A 6 -13.43 -6.70 -11.92
N PHE A 7 -12.68 -6.66 -10.81
CA PHE A 7 -11.24 -6.96 -10.85
C PHE A 7 -10.91 -8.44 -11.06
N LEU A 8 -11.79 -9.37 -10.65
CA LEU A 8 -11.51 -10.82 -10.73
C LEU A 8 -12.14 -11.52 -11.94
N ASN A 9 -13.21 -10.97 -12.53
CA ASN A 9 -13.95 -11.62 -13.63
C ASN A 9 -14.09 -10.76 -14.89
N SER A 10 -13.76 -9.46 -14.87
CA SER A 10 -13.79 -8.63 -16.09
C SER A 10 -12.42 -8.58 -16.75
N ASP A 11 -12.36 -8.72 -18.08
CA ASP A 11 -11.13 -8.61 -18.85
C ASP A 11 -10.42 -7.26 -18.65
N ILE A 12 -11.21 -6.18 -18.56
CA ILE A 12 -10.68 -4.83 -18.31
C ILE A 12 -10.09 -4.74 -16.89
N GLY A 13 -10.80 -5.27 -15.90
CA GLY A 13 -10.35 -5.29 -14.51
C GLY A 13 -9.08 -6.11 -14.32
N LEU A 14 -9.01 -7.30 -14.95
CA LEU A 14 -7.81 -8.13 -14.98
C LEU A 14 -6.65 -7.42 -15.69
N GLY A 15 -6.92 -6.65 -16.74
CA GLY A 15 -5.93 -5.79 -17.40
C GLY A 15 -5.33 -4.75 -16.46
N PHE A 16 -6.15 -4.07 -15.65
CA PHE A 16 -5.67 -3.14 -14.61
C PHE A 16 -4.82 -3.84 -13.55
N VAL A 17 -5.30 -4.97 -13.03
CA VAL A 17 -4.57 -5.77 -12.03
C VAL A 17 -3.21 -6.20 -12.57
N LYS A 18 -3.18 -6.68 -13.83
CA LYS A 18 -1.94 -7.11 -14.48
C LYS A 18 -0.96 -5.94 -14.66
N GLY A 19 -1.43 -4.80 -15.18
CA GLY A 19 -0.58 -3.62 -15.35
C GLY A 19 0.00 -3.11 -14.02
N PHE A 20 -0.82 -3.10 -12.96
CA PHE A 20 -0.34 -2.77 -11.62
C PHE A 20 0.68 -3.80 -11.10
N SER A 21 0.43 -5.08 -11.37
CA SER A 21 1.33 -6.17 -10.96
C SER A 21 2.71 -6.07 -11.63
N GLU A 22 2.74 -5.83 -12.95
CA GLU A 22 3.97 -5.65 -13.73
C GLU A 22 4.75 -4.41 -13.28
N MET A 23 4.06 -3.31 -12.94
CA MET A 23 4.70 -2.13 -12.35
C MET A 23 5.37 -2.50 -11.03
N PHE A 24 4.70 -3.26 -10.17
CA PHE A 24 5.23 -3.66 -8.88
C PHE A 24 6.41 -4.64 -9.02
N GLU A 25 6.33 -5.58 -9.95
CA GLU A 25 7.44 -6.49 -10.29
C GLU A 25 8.70 -5.71 -10.70
N LYS A 26 8.56 -4.63 -11.48
CA LYS A 26 9.69 -3.76 -11.82
C LYS A 26 10.30 -3.08 -10.59
N LEU A 27 9.47 -2.59 -9.67
CA LEU A 27 9.95 -1.99 -8.41
C LEU A 27 10.70 -3.02 -7.55
N LEU A 28 10.18 -4.25 -7.48
CA LEU A 28 10.87 -5.35 -6.80
C LEU A 28 12.18 -5.73 -7.52
N GLY A 29 12.25 -5.58 -8.84
CA GLY A 29 13.49 -5.70 -9.61
C GLY A 29 14.57 -4.73 -9.12
N PHE A 30 14.24 -3.43 -9.01
CA PHE A 30 15.16 -2.43 -8.47
C PHE A 30 15.56 -2.72 -7.01
N ALA A 31 14.63 -3.20 -6.19
CA ALA A 31 14.92 -3.60 -4.81
C ALA A 31 15.90 -4.79 -4.76
N ASN A 32 15.78 -5.76 -5.66
CA ASN A 32 16.68 -6.89 -5.76
C ASN A 32 18.08 -6.47 -6.19
N GLU A 33 18.22 -5.52 -7.14
CA GLU A 33 19.53 -4.96 -7.52
C GLU A 33 20.23 -4.31 -6.32
N GLY A 34 19.52 -3.50 -5.53
CA GLY A 34 20.05 -2.89 -4.31
C GLY A 34 20.42 -3.94 -3.24
N THR A 35 19.61 -4.97 -3.09
CA THR A 35 19.89 -6.08 -2.15
C THR A 35 21.15 -6.84 -2.55
N ASN A 36 21.31 -7.12 -3.85
CA ASN A 36 22.50 -7.80 -4.37
C ASN A 36 23.76 -6.93 -4.23
N PHE A 37 23.65 -5.61 -4.40
CA PHE A 37 24.74 -4.67 -4.17
C PHE A 37 25.23 -4.70 -2.71
N VAL A 38 24.31 -4.74 -1.73
CA VAL A 38 24.67 -4.74 -0.30
C VAL A 38 25.17 -6.11 0.18
N PHE A 39 24.54 -7.20 -0.24
CA PHE A 39 24.78 -8.54 0.32
C PHE A 39 25.56 -9.50 -0.59
N GLY A 40 26.08 -9.03 -1.74
CA GLY A 40 27.12 -9.70 -2.51
C GLY A 40 26.82 -11.15 -2.91
N GLY A 41 25.64 -11.42 -3.47
CA GLY A 41 25.25 -12.76 -3.97
C GLY A 41 24.93 -13.78 -2.88
N MET A 42 24.75 -13.35 -1.61
CA MET A 42 24.30 -14.22 -0.51
C MET A 42 22.96 -14.91 -0.84
N ASN A 43 22.12 -14.24 -1.64
CA ASN A 43 20.88 -14.79 -2.17
C ASN A 43 21.12 -16.02 -3.07
N ASP A 44 22.16 -16.00 -3.90
CA ASP A 44 22.47 -17.07 -4.86
C ASP A 44 23.05 -18.31 -4.15
N LYS A 45 23.58 -18.11 -2.94
CA LYS A 45 24.04 -19.19 -2.05
C LYS A 45 22.92 -19.80 -1.21
N GLY A 46 21.66 -19.36 -1.42
CA GLY A 46 20.49 -19.86 -0.69
C GLY A 46 20.45 -19.48 0.79
N LEU A 47 21.29 -18.54 1.23
CA LEU A 47 21.34 -18.08 2.60
C LEU A 47 20.33 -16.94 2.81
N ALA A 48 19.67 -16.93 3.98
CA ALA A 48 18.81 -15.83 4.43
C ALA A 48 17.70 -15.42 3.44
N PHE A 49 17.11 -16.39 2.72
CA PHE A 49 16.09 -16.16 1.68
C PHE A 49 14.98 -15.19 2.12
N PHE A 50 14.37 -15.44 3.28
CA PHE A 50 13.28 -14.59 3.78
C PHE A 50 13.74 -13.15 4.04
N PHE A 51 14.93 -12.98 4.64
CA PHE A 51 15.49 -11.67 4.90
C PHE A 51 15.77 -10.90 3.59
N LEU A 52 16.41 -11.54 2.62
CA LEU A 52 16.82 -10.91 1.37
C LEU A 52 15.66 -10.68 0.39
N LYS A 53 14.69 -11.61 0.34
CA LYS A 53 13.56 -11.53 -0.61
C LYS A 53 12.31 -10.85 -0.06
N VAL A 54 12.19 -10.71 1.26
CA VAL A 54 11.01 -10.09 1.88
C VAL A 54 11.38 -8.81 2.60
N PHE A 55 12.33 -8.84 3.54
CA PHE A 55 12.64 -7.66 4.35
C PHE A 55 13.39 -6.58 3.57
N CYS A 56 14.37 -6.92 2.73
CA CYS A 56 15.08 -5.91 1.95
C CYS A 56 14.16 -5.14 0.98
N PRO A 57 13.25 -5.80 0.23
CA PRO A 57 12.23 -5.09 -0.54
C PRO A 57 11.31 -4.20 0.28
N ILE A 58 10.91 -4.61 1.49
CA ILE A 58 10.11 -3.75 2.39
C ILE A 58 10.86 -2.46 2.73
N VAL A 59 12.17 -2.53 3.02
CA VAL A 59 13.00 -1.34 3.28
C VAL A 59 13.02 -0.41 2.07
N PHE A 60 13.21 -0.96 0.87
CA PHE A 60 13.20 -0.18 -0.37
C PHE A 60 11.86 0.53 -0.61
N ILE A 61 10.74 -0.20 -0.53
CA ILE A 61 9.41 0.39 -0.76
C ILE A 61 9.10 1.45 0.32
N SER A 62 9.50 1.21 1.57
CA SER A 62 9.32 2.19 2.66
C SER A 62 10.12 3.47 2.41
N ALA A 63 11.37 3.36 1.93
CA ALA A 63 12.17 4.51 1.54
C ALA A 63 11.54 5.28 0.37
N LEU A 64 11.04 4.58 -0.66
CA LEU A 64 10.34 5.18 -1.80
C LEU A 64 9.09 5.95 -1.36
N ILE A 65 8.25 5.35 -0.51
CA ILE A 65 7.08 6.01 0.07
C ILE A 65 7.51 7.26 0.86
N GLY A 66 8.58 7.16 1.67
CA GLY A 66 9.14 8.28 2.40
C GLY A 66 9.58 9.43 1.50
N ILE A 67 10.23 9.14 0.36
CA ILE A 67 10.60 10.13 -0.65
C ILE A 67 9.35 10.79 -1.24
N LEU A 68 8.36 9.99 -1.69
CA LEU A 68 7.11 10.48 -2.27
C LEU A 68 6.30 11.36 -1.30
N GLN A 69 6.37 11.03 -0.01
CA GLN A 69 5.78 11.82 1.06
C GLN A 69 6.54 13.14 1.28
N HIS A 70 7.88 13.11 1.28
CA HIS A 70 8.72 14.29 1.45
C HIS A 70 8.49 15.31 0.33
N ILE A 71 8.46 14.86 -0.94
CA ILE A 71 8.20 15.71 -2.11
C ILE A 71 6.71 16.05 -2.29
N ARG A 72 5.85 15.62 -1.37
CA ARG A 72 4.40 15.87 -1.33
C ARG A 72 3.57 15.36 -2.52
N ILE A 73 4.07 14.37 -3.27
CA ILE A 73 3.25 13.70 -4.28
C ILE A 73 2.16 12.84 -3.61
N LEU A 74 2.53 12.10 -2.55
CA LEU A 74 1.63 11.17 -1.89
C LEU A 74 0.37 11.85 -1.30
N PRO A 75 0.48 12.98 -0.57
CA PRO A 75 -0.69 13.70 -0.07
C PRO A 75 -1.62 14.21 -1.18
N ILE A 76 -1.08 14.56 -2.35
CA ILE A 76 -1.89 15.00 -3.51
C ILE A 76 -2.71 13.84 -4.04
N VAL A 77 -2.08 12.68 -4.24
CA VAL A 77 -2.76 11.45 -4.69
C VAL A 77 -3.84 11.03 -3.69
N ILE A 78 -3.52 11.01 -2.39
CA ILE A 78 -4.47 10.64 -1.34
C ILE A 78 -5.69 11.58 -1.35
N ARG A 79 -5.47 12.90 -1.48
CA ARG A 79 -6.57 13.89 -1.53
C ARG A 79 -7.42 13.71 -2.78
N ALA A 80 -6.82 13.45 -3.94
CA ALA A 80 -7.54 13.26 -5.19
C ALA A 80 -8.47 12.04 -5.10
N ILE A 81 -7.91 10.87 -4.74
CA ILE A 81 -8.67 9.62 -4.63
C ILE A 81 -9.71 9.71 -3.49
N GLY A 82 -9.32 10.26 -2.33
CA GLY A 82 -10.22 10.43 -1.19
C GLY A 82 -11.39 11.36 -1.51
N THR A 83 -11.20 12.37 -2.35
CA THR A 83 -12.30 13.25 -2.79
C THR A 83 -13.25 12.53 -3.73
N VAL A 84 -12.73 11.69 -4.64
CA VAL A 84 -13.57 10.87 -5.53
C VAL A 84 -14.37 9.87 -4.71
N LEU A 85 -13.74 9.14 -3.78
CA LEU A 85 -14.42 8.19 -2.90
C LEU A 85 -15.47 8.86 -2.01
N SER A 86 -15.17 10.05 -1.48
CA SER A 86 -16.14 10.82 -0.69
C SER A 86 -17.38 11.19 -1.50
N LYS A 87 -17.21 11.52 -2.79
CA LYS A 87 -18.34 11.79 -3.69
C LYS A 87 -19.15 10.55 -4.03
N VAL A 88 -18.50 9.41 -4.24
CA VAL A 88 -19.19 8.15 -4.62
C VAL A 88 -19.92 7.52 -3.44
N ASN A 89 -19.27 7.46 -2.27
CA ASN A 89 -19.80 6.77 -1.09
C ASN A 89 -20.56 7.68 -0.13
N GLY A 90 -20.55 9.01 -0.34
CA GLY A 90 -21.19 9.99 0.54
C GLY A 90 -20.54 10.16 1.91
N MET A 91 -19.43 9.47 2.18
CA MET A 91 -18.69 9.57 3.43
C MET A 91 -17.95 10.90 3.56
N GLY A 92 -17.68 11.31 4.81
CA GLY A 92 -16.91 12.51 5.09
C GLY A 92 -15.50 12.48 4.49
N LYS A 93 -14.95 13.68 4.26
CA LYS A 93 -13.60 13.84 3.68
C LYS A 93 -12.51 13.17 4.52
N LEU A 94 -12.69 13.13 5.85
CA LEU A 94 -11.70 12.55 6.76
C LEU A 94 -11.70 11.01 6.68
N GLU A 95 -12.88 10.40 6.63
CA GLU A 95 -13.05 8.95 6.49
C GLU A 95 -12.52 8.48 5.13
N SER A 96 -12.82 9.23 4.08
CA SER A 96 -12.36 8.92 2.72
C SER A 96 -10.85 9.13 2.59
N PHE A 97 -10.30 10.15 3.23
CA PHE A 97 -8.85 10.34 3.32
C PHE A 97 -8.21 9.16 4.07
N ASN A 98 -8.78 8.76 5.21
CA ASN A 98 -8.26 7.65 6.01
C ASN A 98 -8.24 6.32 5.26
N ALA A 99 -9.30 6.01 4.52
CA ALA A 99 -9.36 4.80 3.72
C ALA A 99 -8.22 4.72 2.69
N VAL A 100 -7.94 5.83 1.99
CA VAL A 100 -6.87 5.86 0.98
C VAL A 100 -5.49 5.92 1.62
N SER A 101 -5.34 6.72 2.67
CA SER A 101 -4.08 6.91 3.36
C SER A 101 -3.64 5.63 4.08
N SER A 102 -4.56 4.85 4.68
CA SER A 102 -4.22 3.59 5.35
C SER A 102 -3.76 2.51 4.37
N LEU A 103 -4.36 2.44 3.18
CA LEU A 103 -3.92 1.55 2.10
C LEU A 103 -2.48 1.87 1.67
N ILE A 104 -2.16 3.15 1.54
CA ILE A 104 -0.85 3.57 1.01
C ILE A 104 0.24 3.51 2.08
N LEU A 105 0.01 4.14 3.22
CA LEU A 105 1.02 4.35 4.26
C LEU A 105 1.10 3.21 5.26
N GLY A 106 -0.02 2.49 5.50
CA GLY A 106 -0.15 1.55 6.60
C GLY A 106 -0.82 2.16 7.83
N GLN A 107 -1.25 1.28 8.74
CA GLN A 107 -2.06 1.66 9.90
C GLN A 107 -1.34 2.68 10.80
N SER A 108 -0.08 2.42 11.16
CA SER A 108 0.67 3.21 12.14
C SER A 108 0.94 4.64 11.64
N GLU A 109 1.41 4.76 10.41
CA GLU A 109 1.77 6.01 9.74
C GLU A 109 0.54 6.87 9.46
N ASN A 110 -0.56 6.20 9.09
CA ASN A 110 -1.84 6.84 8.84
C ASN A 110 -2.36 7.59 10.07
N PHE A 111 -2.31 6.99 11.27
CA PHE A 111 -2.77 7.68 12.49
C PHE A 111 -1.88 8.85 12.90
N ILE A 112 -0.58 8.81 12.59
CA ILE A 112 0.34 9.93 12.83
C ILE A 112 -0.11 11.18 12.06
N ALA A 113 -0.63 11.02 10.84
CA ALA A 113 -1.09 12.12 10.00
C ALA A 113 -2.24 12.93 10.62
N TYR A 114 -3.00 12.37 11.58
CA TYR A 114 -4.13 13.04 12.24
C TYR A 114 -4.02 13.06 13.76
N LYS A 115 -2.83 12.82 14.31
CA LYS A 115 -2.65 12.66 15.77
C LYS A 115 -3.31 13.77 16.59
N ASP A 116 -3.26 15.00 16.11
CA ASP A 116 -3.75 16.20 16.80
C ASP A 116 -5.29 16.33 16.82
N ILE A 117 -5.99 15.54 16.00
CA ILE A 117 -7.46 15.52 15.93
C ILE A 117 -8.06 14.23 16.51
N LEU A 118 -7.26 13.20 16.81
CA LEU A 118 -7.75 11.92 17.33
C LEU A 118 -8.60 12.10 18.60
N GLY A 119 -8.13 12.90 19.56
CA GLY A 119 -8.83 13.16 20.81
C GLY A 119 -10.12 13.99 20.67
N LYS A 120 -10.36 14.59 19.50
CA LYS A 120 -11.55 15.41 19.21
C LYS A 120 -12.63 14.65 18.45
N MET A 121 -12.36 13.41 18.06
CA MET A 121 -13.30 12.60 17.28
C MET A 121 -14.30 11.88 18.19
N SER A 122 -15.54 11.74 17.71
CA SER A 122 -16.54 10.92 18.38
C SER A 122 -16.12 9.46 18.38
N ARG A 123 -16.61 8.70 19.37
CA ARG A 123 -16.32 7.27 19.52
C ARG A 123 -16.66 6.47 18.26
N ASN A 124 -17.79 6.78 17.63
CA ASN A 124 -18.23 6.10 16.40
C ASN A 124 -17.28 6.39 15.24
N ARG A 125 -16.83 7.64 15.09
CA ARG A 125 -15.90 8.02 14.02
C ARG A 125 -14.53 7.37 14.20
N MET A 126 -14.05 7.35 15.44
CA MET A 126 -12.79 6.68 15.78
C MET A 126 -12.85 5.18 15.47
N TYR A 127 -13.97 4.53 15.80
CA TYR A 127 -14.20 3.13 15.43
C TYR A 127 -14.16 2.93 13.90
N THR A 128 -14.87 3.76 13.13
CA THR A 128 -14.87 3.66 11.66
C THR A 128 -13.45 3.80 11.10
N MET A 129 -12.66 4.76 11.60
CA MET A 129 -11.29 4.96 11.13
C MET A 129 -10.37 3.79 11.48
N ALA A 130 -10.50 3.24 12.69
CA ALA A 130 -9.75 2.07 13.13
C ALA A 130 -10.11 0.82 12.33
N ALA A 131 -11.42 0.52 12.18
CA ALA A 131 -11.90 -0.62 11.41
C ALA A 131 -11.43 -0.56 9.96
N THR A 132 -11.50 0.64 9.34
CA THR A 132 -11.02 0.85 7.97
C THR A 132 -9.51 0.60 7.87
N ALA A 133 -8.71 1.14 8.79
CA ALA A 133 -7.26 0.94 8.75
C ALA A 133 -6.86 -0.52 8.96
N MET A 134 -7.52 -1.23 9.89
CA MET A 134 -7.28 -2.65 10.17
C MET A 134 -7.75 -3.57 9.03
N SER A 135 -8.71 -3.14 8.21
CA SER A 135 -9.15 -3.89 7.03
C SER A 135 -8.17 -3.81 5.85
N THR A 136 -7.09 -3.05 5.99
CA THR A 136 -6.14 -2.75 4.91
C THR A 136 -4.72 -3.16 5.29
N VAL A 137 -3.89 -3.38 4.26
CA VAL A 137 -2.46 -3.64 4.40
C VAL A 137 -1.71 -2.52 3.67
N SER A 138 -0.54 -2.13 4.17
CA SER A 138 0.29 -1.10 3.53
C SER A 138 0.85 -1.57 2.18
N MET A 139 1.10 -0.62 1.28
CA MET A 139 1.72 -0.91 -0.03
C MET A 139 3.11 -1.54 0.10
N SER A 140 3.84 -1.24 1.18
CA SER A 140 5.14 -1.87 1.48
C SER A 140 5.03 -3.37 1.73
N ILE A 141 3.96 -3.82 2.41
CA ILE A 141 3.73 -5.25 2.70
C ILE A 141 3.07 -5.94 1.51
N VAL A 142 2.20 -5.25 0.75
CA VAL A 142 1.65 -5.75 -0.52
C VAL A 142 2.77 -6.25 -1.43
N GLY A 143 3.85 -5.48 -1.55
CA GLY A 143 5.00 -5.90 -2.34
C GLY A 143 5.66 -7.20 -1.91
N ALA A 144 5.78 -7.41 -0.60
CA ALA A 144 6.26 -8.68 -0.07
C ALA A 144 5.29 -9.83 -0.39
N TYR A 145 3.98 -9.63 -0.20
CA TYR A 145 2.99 -10.66 -0.50
C TYR A 145 2.93 -11.03 -1.97
N MET A 146 3.20 -10.11 -2.89
CA MET A 146 3.29 -10.42 -4.32
C MET A 146 4.46 -11.36 -4.66
N THR A 147 5.47 -11.50 -3.79
CA THR A 147 6.53 -12.51 -3.97
C THR A 147 6.12 -13.91 -3.50
N MET A 148 5.03 -14.01 -2.72
CA MET A 148 4.57 -15.23 -2.07
C MET A 148 3.22 -15.74 -2.60
N LEU A 149 2.38 -14.84 -3.10
CA LEU A 149 0.99 -15.08 -3.54
C LEU A 149 0.79 -14.58 -4.97
N GLN A 150 -0.26 -15.09 -5.64
CA GLN A 150 -0.61 -14.60 -6.97
C GLN A 150 -1.04 -13.12 -6.89
N PRO A 151 -0.48 -12.23 -7.74
CA PRO A 151 -0.73 -10.79 -7.67
C PRO A 151 -2.21 -10.40 -7.68
N LYS A 152 -3.05 -11.13 -8.43
CA LYS A 152 -4.49 -10.87 -8.55
C LYS A 152 -5.29 -11.04 -7.25
N TYR A 153 -4.72 -11.65 -6.22
CA TYR A 153 -5.35 -11.80 -4.90
C TYR A 153 -4.79 -10.81 -3.87
N VAL A 154 -3.74 -10.07 -4.23
CA VAL A 154 -3.08 -9.09 -3.36
C VAL A 154 -3.48 -7.66 -3.77
N VAL A 155 -3.63 -7.42 -5.08
CA VAL A 155 -4.03 -6.16 -5.72
C VAL A 155 -5.54 -6.08 -5.86
#